data_AF-A0A4S3ZXM8-F1
#
_entry.id   AF-A0A4S3ZXM8-F1
#
_cell.length_a   1.000
_cell.length_b   1.000
_cell.length_c   1.000
_cell.angle_alpha   90.00
_cell.angle_beta   90.00
_cell.angle_gamma   90.00
#
_symmetry.space_group_name_H-M   'P 1'
#
loop_
_entity.id
_entity.type
_entity.pdbx_description
1 polymer ?
#
loop_
_entity_poly.entity_id
_entity_poly.type
_entity_poly.pdbx_seq_one_letter_code
_entity_poly.pdbx_strand_id
1 'polypeptide(L)'
;MEIIIIGLLAFAGYRFFRHTSRTGKEAVRAYVYLETLKKGLPPEDANVMTEVLLSDVGKDLAINAMNMAKLEYATVHRGKQLPMIGYAYRQGMQTTMPFWYQKMALAAPETLGIEVAYGRISTITTDEDPQADEDMRKDERYVDFYETYANEVHRISGKSVSDPRVTDLMEHEPLHRAHTDGIDPLLLAAKYCHDHKIIEKFADYESYYAAFAQELRRFSANASEHAGWLARAHPNLIDSNFKQDIHPRLTALSFHHLVTEQHSA
;
A
#
# COMPACT_ATOMS: atom_id res chain seq x y z
N MET A 1 -23.98 37.77 -27.69
CA MET A 1 -22.78 36.91 -27.89
C MET A 1 -22.17 36.50 -26.55
N GLU A 2 -21.91 37.43 -25.62
CA GLU A 2 -21.32 37.11 -24.29
C GLU A 2 -22.16 36.16 -23.42
N ILE A 3 -23.49 36.32 -23.38
CA ILE A 3 -24.39 35.45 -22.58
C ILE A 3 -24.37 33.98 -23.09
N ILE A 4 -24.20 33.78 -24.39
CA ILE A 4 -24.15 32.43 -25.01
C ILE A 4 -22.82 31.73 -24.67
N ILE A 5 -21.71 32.49 -24.65
CA ILE A 5 -20.38 31.96 -24.30
C ILE A 5 -20.34 31.55 -22.83
N ILE A 6 -20.89 32.37 -21.92
CA ILE A 6 -20.98 32.03 -20.49
C ILE A 6 -21.87 30.79 -20.29
N GLY A 7 -22.99 30.69 -20.99
CA GLY A 7 -23.87 29.51 -20.94
C GLY A 7 -23.17 28.23 -21.42
N LEU A 8 -22.38 28.30 -22.49
CA LEU A 8 -21.60 27.15 -22.99
C LEU A 8 -20.46 26.75 -22.04
N LEU A 9 -19.77 27.72 -21.43
CA LEU A 9 -18.74 27.45 -20.44
C LEU A 9 -19.32 26.84 -19.16
N ALA A 10 -20.46 27.35 -18.69
CA ALA A 10 -21.17 26.78 -17.55
C ALA A 10 -21.68 25.37 -17.85
N PHE A 11 -22.19 25.11 -19.06
CA PHE A 11 -22.60 23.77 -19.49
C PHE A 11 -21.40 22.81 -19.61
N ALA A 12 -20.28 23.26 -20.17
CA ALA A 12 -19.05 22.48 -20.25
C ALA A 12 -18.50 22.16 -18.85
N GLY A 13 -18.48 23.16 -17.95
CA GLY A 13 -18.09 22.99 -16.55
C GLY A 13 -19.01 22.02 -15.82
N TYR A 14 -20.33 22.19 -15.92
CA TYR A 14 -21.33 21.28 -15.32
C TYR A 14 -21.16 19.85 -15.84
N ARG A 15 -20.99 19.68 -17.16
CA ARG A 15 -20.78 18.38 -17.78
C ARG A 15 -19.46 17.75 -17.34
N PHE A 16 -18.39 18.54 -17.21
CA PHE A 16 -17.09 18.10 -16.71
C PHE A 16 -17.20 17.62 -15.26
N PHE A 17 -17.73 18.44 -14.35
CA PHE A 17 -17.92 18.07 -12.93
C PHE A 17 -18.81 16.82 -12.75
N ARG A 18 -19.88 16.70 -13.54
CA ARG A 18 -20.77 15.52 -13.51
C ARG A 18 -20.09 14.25 -14.02
N HIS A 19 -19.14 14.36 -14.95
CA HIS A 19 -18.33 13.22 -15.38
C HIS A 19 -17.27 12.86 -14.35
N THR A 20 -16.66 13.83 -13.68
CA THR A 20 -15.66 13.57 -12.63
C THR A 20 -16.24 12.79 -11.44
N SER A 21 -17.49 13.06 -11.04
CA SER A 21 -18.14 12.32 -9.96
C SER A 21 -18.51 10.89 -10.34
N ARG A 22 -18.96 10.65 -11.58
CA ARG A 22 -19.25 9.31 -12.09
C ARG A 22 -17.98 8.48 -12.28
N THR A 23 -16.94 9.09 -12.84
CA THR A 23 -15.62 8.46 -12.96
C THR A 23 -15.04 8.11 -11.60
N GLY A 24 -15.16 9.01 -10.61
CA GLY A 24 -14.74 8.74 -9.25
C GLY A 24 -15.51 7.57 -8.62
N LYS A 25 -16.83 7.51 -8.80
CA LYS A 25 -17.62 6.36 -8.34
C LYS A 25 -17.19 5.05 -9.01
N GLU A 26 -16.97 5.06 -10.33
CA GLU A 26 -16.53 3.86 -11.05
C GLU A 26 -15.11 3.43 -10.64
N ALA A 27 -14.25 4.39 -10.30
CA ALA A 27 -12.94 4.11 -9.72
C ALA A 27 -13.08 3.39 -8.37
N VAL A 28 -13.97 3.84 -7.50
CA VAL A 28 -14.22 3.15 -6.22
C VAL A 28 -14.81 1.76 -6.47
N ARG A 29 -15.72 1.60 -7.44
CA ARG A 29 -16.24 0.28 -7.85
C ARG A 29 -15.11 -0.65 -8.32
N ALA A 30 -14.21 -0.16 -9.17
CA ALA A 30 -13.05 -0.92 -9.64
C ALA A 30 -12.15 -1.36 -8.49
N TYR A 31 -11.90 -0.49 -7.52
CA TYR A 31 -11.13 -0.82 -6.33
C TYR A 31 -11.79 -1.95 -5.53
N VAL A 32 -13.04 -1.76 -5.12
CA VAL A 32 -13.76 -2.73 -4.29
C VAL A 32 -13.88 -4.08 -5.01
N TYR A 33 -14.13 -4.07 -6.32
CA TYR A 33 -14.21 -5.26 -7.15
C TYR A 33 -12.89 -6.04 -7.22
N LEU A 34 -11.77 -5.33 -7.41
CA LEU A 34 -10.46 -5.98 -7.46
C LEU A 34 -10.04 -6.50 -6.09
N GLU A 35 -10.37 -5.79 -5.02
CA GLU A 35 -10.16 -6.26 -3.64
C GLU A 35 -11.01 -7.49 -3.31
N THR A 36 -12.25 -7.57 -3.78
CA THR A 36 -13.09 -8.77 -3.57
C THR A 36 -12.60 -9.95 -4.40
N LEU A 37 -12.17 -9.72 -5.65
CA LEU A 37 -11.52 -10.75 -6.47
C LEU A 37 -10.22 -11.25 -5.82
N LYS A 38 -9.41 -10.35 -5.25
CA LYS A 38 -8.18 -10.70 -4.53
C LYS A 38 -8.46 -11.60 -3.32
N LYS A 39 -9.63 -11.47 -2.70
CA LYS A 39 -10.11 -12.34 -1.61
C LYS A 39 -10.66 -13.69 -2.07
N GLY A 40 -10.50 -14.03 -3.35
CA GLY A 40 -10.92 -15.31 -3.91
C GLY A 40 -12.40 -15.40 -4.25
N LEU A 41 -13.16 -14.31 -4.17
CA LEU A 41 -14.56 -14.35 -4.61
C LEU A 41 -14.61 -14.50 -6.14
N PRO A 42 -15.53 -15.32 -6.68
CA PRO A 42 -15.71 -15.41 -8.11
C PRO A 42 -16.20 -14.05 -8.67
N PRO A 43 -15.94 -13.76 -9.96
CA PRO A 43 -16.31 -12.49 -10.59
C PRO A 43 -17.78 -12.07 -10.41
N GLU A 44 -18.71 -13.03 -10.39
CA GLU A 44 -20.14 -12.76 -10.21
C GLU A 44 -20.44 -12.24 -8.79
N ASP A 45 -19.93 -12.92 -7.77
CA ASP A 45 -20.10 -12.52 -6.37
C ASP A 45 -19.35 -11.22 -6.06
N ALA A 46 -18.17 -11.02 -6.65
CA ALA A 46 -17.42 -9.78 -6.53
C ALA A 46 -18.20 -8.57 -7.07
N ASN A 47 -18.92 -8.73 -8.19
CA ASN A 47 -19.81 -7.70 -8.75
C ASN A 47 -21.00 -7.41 -7.82
N VAL A 48 -21.66 -8.46 -7.31
CA VAL A 48 -22.78 -8.32 -6.37
C VAL A 48 -22.33 -7.62 -5.09
N MET A 49 -21.22 -8.04 -4.50
CA MET A 49 -20.67 -7.47 -3.27
C MET A 49 -20.29 -6.00 -3.45
N THR A 50 -19.68 -5.66 -4.59
CA THR A 50 -19.33 -4.27 -4.94
C THR A 50 -20.58 -3.41 -5.04
N GLU A 51 -21.65 -3.91 -5.68
CA GLU A 51 -22.90 -3.18 -5.81
C GLU A 51 -23.61 -3.02 -4.45
N VAL A 52 -23.65 -4.08 -3.63
CA VAL A 52 -24.22 -4.01 -2.27
C VAL A 52 -23.47 -3.00 -1.41
N LEU A 53 -22.15 -3.06 -1.38
CA LEU A 53 -21.32 -2.17 -0.55
C LEU A 53 -21.46 -0.70 -0.96
N LEU A 54 -21.65 -0.43 -2.25
CA LEU A 54 -21.71 0.93 -2.80
C LEU A 54 -23.14 1.45 -3.05
N SER A 55 -24.15 0.60 -2.86
CA SER A 55 -25.56 1.01 -2.89
C SER A 55 -25.96 1.82 -1.65
N ASP A 56 -25.28 1.60 -0.53
CA ASP A 56 -25.53 2.28 0.74
C ASP A 56 -24.44 3.31 1.07
N VAL A 57 -24.35 4.35 0.23
CA VAL A 57 -23.33 5.41 0.28
C VAL A 57 -23.32 6.20 1.60
N GLY A 58 -24.37 6.05 2.43
CA GLY A 58 -24.48 6.70 3.75
C GLY A 58 -23.86 5.93 4.90
N LYS A 59 -23.44 4.68 4.71
CA LYS A 59 -22.80 3.87 5.75
C LYS A 59 -21.29 4.11 5.80
N ASP A 60 -20.74 4.06 7.02
CA ASP A 60 -19.31 4.20 7.29
C ASP A 60 -18.43 3.30 6.40
N LEU A 61 -18.94 2.11 6.05
CA LEU A 61 -18.25 1.17 5.18
C LEU A 61 -18.00 1.69 3.76
N ALA A 62 -18.98 2.36 3.15
CA ALA A 62 -18.84 2.93 1.81
C ALA A 62 -17.87 4.12 1.83
N ILE A 63 -17.95 4.96 2.86
CA ILE A 63 -17.03 6.10 3.07
C ILE A 63 -15.60 5.59 3.26
N ASN A 64 -15.42 4.55 4.07
CA ASN A 64 -14.10 3.93 4.29
C ASN A 64 -13.55 3.33 3.00
N ALA A 65 -14.37 2.62 2.21
CA ALA A 65 -13.95 2.10 0.91
C ALA A 65 -13.55 3.21 -0.07
N MET A 66 -14.27 4.34 -0.08
CA MET A 66 -13.90 5.51 -0.89
C MET A 66 -12.56 6.12 -0.45
N ASN A 67 -12.32 6.22 0.86
CA ASN A 67 -11.07 6.74 1.41
C ASN A 67 -9.89 5.82 1.09
N MET A 68 -10.05 4.50 1.25
CA MET A 68 -9.04 3.50 0.92
C MET A 68 -8.74 3.52 -0.58
N ALA A 69 -9.78 3.50 -1.43
CA ALA A 69 -9.61 3.62 -2.88
C ALA A 69 -8.83 4.91 -3.22
N LYS A 70 -9.20 6.05 -2.64
CA LYS A 70 -8.51 7.33 -2.90
C LYS A 70 -7.03 7.28 -2.50
N LEU A 71 -6.72 6.67 -1.35
CA LEU A 71 -5.35 6.49 -0.88
C LEU A 71 -4.56 5.59 -1.82
N GLU A 72 -5.12 4.44 -2.20
CA GLU A 72 -4.53 3.49 -3.14
C GLU A 72 -4.25 4.13 -4.50
N TYR A 73 -5.24 4.87 -5.02
CA TYR A 73 -5.08 5.61 -6.27
C TYR A 73 -3.92 6.60 -6.22
N ALA A 74 -3.79 7.35 -5.12
CA ALA A 74 -2.75 8.35 -4.97
C ALA A 74 -1.36 7.71 -4.83
N THR A 75 -1.26 6.64 -4.03
CA THR A 75 0.02 6.04 -3.62
C THR A 75 0.53 4.99 -4.62
N VAL A 76 -0.34 4.06 -5.03
CA VAL A 76 0.03 2.92 -5.88
C VAL A 76 -0.11 3.27 -7.36
N HIS A 77 -1.16 4.00 -7.73
CA HIS A 77 -1.48 4.27 -9.14
C HIS A 77 -1.10 5.68 -9.61
N ARG A 78 -0.42 6.48 -8.79
CA ARG A 78 0.01 7.87 -9.09
C ARG A 78 -1.15 8.75 -9.58
N GLY A 79 -2.33 8.55 -9.03
CA GLY A 79 -3.58 9.24 -9.37
C GLY A 79 -4.25 8.74 -10.66
N LYS A 80 -3.72 7.72 -11.34
CA LYS A 80 -4.27 7.22 -12.62
C LYS A 80 -5.40 6.22 -12.37
N GLN A 81 -6.63 6.70 -12.41
CA GLN A 81 -7.83 5.87 -12.20
C GLN A 81 -8.19 5.01 -13.41
N LEU A 82 -7.98 5.53 -14.63
CA LEU A 82 -8.44 4.88 -15.86
C LEU A 82 -7.79 3.51 -16.14
N PRO A 83 -6.47 3.31 -15.95
CA PRO A 83 -5.84 2.00 -16.08
C PRO A 83 -6.45 0.93 -15.16
N MET A 84 -6.77 1.30 -13.91
CA MET A 84 -7.30 0.37 -12.92
C MET A 84 -8.75 -0.01 -13.21
N ILE A 85 -9.57 0.96 -13.64
CA ILE A 85 -10.92 0.66 -14.14
C ILE A 85 -10.84 -0.26 -15.37
N GLY A 86 -9.89 0.01 -16.28
CA GLY A 86 -9.63 -0.84 -17.44
C GLY A 86 -9.28 -2.26 -17.07
N TYR A 87 -8.41 -2.43 -16.07
CA TYR A 87 -8.02 -3.73 -15.53
C TYR A 87 -9.21 -4.46 -14.91
N ALA A 88 -9.99 -3.80 -14.05
CA ALA A 88 -11.20 -4.36 -13.47
C ALA A 88 -12.21 -4.83 -14.54
N TYR A 89 -12.38 -4.07 -15.63
CA TYR A 89 -13.22 -4.51 -16.76
C TYR A 89 -12.67 -5.75 -17.46
N ARG A 90 -11.34 -5.85 -17.66
CA ARG A 90 -10.73 -7.06 -18.23
C ARG A 90 -10.91 -8.29 -17.34
N GLN A 91 -10.99 -8.07 -16.02
CA GLN A 91 -11.25 -9.11 -15.02
C GLN A 91 -12.74 -9.45 -14.83
N GLY A 92 -13.66 -8.80 -15.56
CA GLY A 92 -15.09 -9.14 -15.55
C GLY A 92 -15.98 -8.19 -14.74
N MET A 93 -15.50 -7.02 -14.33
CA MET A 93 -16.34 -6.02 -13.66
C MET A 93 -17.44 -5.49 -14.59
N GLN A 94 -18.67 -5.42 -14.09
CA GLN A 94 -19.80 -4.84 -14.80
C GLN A 94 -19.75 -3.31 -14.81
N THR A 95 -19.57 -2.74 -16.00
CA THR A 95 -19.53 -1.28 -16.23
C THR A 95 -20.89 -0.64 -16.00
N THR A 96 -20.93 0.46 -15.24
CA THR A 96 -22.09 1.39 -15.25
C THR A 96 -21.86 2.58 -16.17
N MET A 97 -20.68 2.64 -16.79
CA MET A 97 -20.26 3.74 -17.66
C MET A 97 -20.73 3.53 -19.10
N PRO A 98 -20.92 4.62 -19.86
CA PRO A 98 -21.24 4.54 -21.29
C PRO A 98 -20.16 3.81 -22.08
N PHE A 99 -20.56 3.17 -23.18
CA PHE A 99 -19.69 2.35 -24.03
C PHE A 99 -18.39 3.04 -24.49
N TRP A 100 -18.42 4.35 -24.77
CA TRP A 100 -17.21 5.10 -25.16
C TRP A 100 -16.17 5.14 -24.03
N TYR A 101 -16.63 5.25 -22.77
CA TYR A 101 -15.75 5.28 -21.61
C TYR A 101 -15.16 3.91 -21.34
N GLN A 102 -15.98 2.86 -21.46
CA GLN A 102 -15.52 1.48 -21.35
C GLN A 102 -14.41 1.18 -22.37
N LYS A 103 -14.58 1.59 -23.63
CA LYS A 103 -13.53 1.45 -24.65
C LYS A 103 -12.24 2.19 -24.29
N MET A 104 -12.34 3.42 -23.79
CA MET A 104 -11.17 4.17 -23.33
C MET A 104 -10.46 3.50 -22.15
N ALA A 105 -11.22 2.99 -21.19
CA ALA A 105 -10.67 2.27 -20.03
C ALA A 105 -9.98 0.97 -20.45
N LEU A 106 -10.62 0.16 -21.31
CA LEU A 106 -10.04 -1.08 -21.82
C LEU A 106 -8.77 -0.85 -22.66
N ALA A 107 -8.68 0.29 -23.36
CA ALA A 107 -7.51 0.68 -24.12
C ALA A 107 -6.40 1.32 -23.26
N ALA A 108 -6.68 1.67 -22.01
CA ALA A 108 -5.68 2.24 -21.12
C ALA A 108 -4.62 1.18 -20.79
N PRO A 109 -3.31 1.50 -20.93
CA PRO A 109 -2.24 0.56 -20.64
C PRO A 109 -2.22 0.21 -19.16
N GLU A 110 -1.97 -1.05 -18.87
CA GLU A 110 -1.76 -1.51 -17.50
C GLU A 110 -0.53 -0.83 -16.91
N THR A 111 -0.66 -0.37 -15.69
CA THR A 111 0.48 0.17 -14.95
C THR A 111 1.10 -0.95 -14.13
N LEU A 112 2.42 -0.96 -14.00
CA LEU A 112 3.15 -1.91 -13.15
C LEU A 112 2.54 -2.07 -11.75
N GLY A 113 2.05 -0.97 -11.14
CA GLY A 113 1.39 -1.02 -9.83
C GLY A 113 0.11 -1.88 -9.80
N ILE A 114 -0.64 -1.95 -10.91
CA ILE A 114 -1.84 -2.81 -11.02
C ILE A 114 -1.41 -4.27 -11.16
N GLU A 115 -0.40 -4.54 -11.97
CA GLU A 115 0.12 -5.90 -12.17
C GLU A 115 0.72 -6.47 -10.88
N VAL A 116 1.46 -5.63 -10.13
CA VAL A 116 2.03 -6.02 -8.84
C VAL A 116 0.95 -6.23 -7.77
N ALA A 117 -0.08 -5.38 -7.74
CA ALA A 117 -1.15 -5.46 -6.75
C ALA A 117 -2.19 -6.55 -7.06
N TYR A 118 -2.53 -6.74 -8.34
CA TYR A 118 -3.69 -7.51 -8.79
C TYR A 118 -3.42 -8.50 -9.93
N GLY A 119 -2.20 -8.56 -10.49
CA GLY A 119 -1.85 -9.40 -11.65
C GLY A 119 -2.05 -10.90 -11.46
N ARG A 120 -2.08 -11.38 -10.20
CA ARG A 120 -2.30 -12.81 -9.86
C ARG A 120 -3.76 -13.26 -9.90
N ILE A 121 -4.73 -12.35 -10.10
CA ILE A 121 -6.15 -12.72 -10.12
C ILE A 121 -6.46 -13.73 -11.26
N SER A 122 -5.64 -13.77 -12.32
CA SER A 122 -5.83 -14.70 -13.45
C SER A 122 -5.36 -16.15 -13.19
N THR A 123 -4.75 -16.45 -12.04
CA THR A 123 -4.27 -17.80 -11.69
C THR A 123 -5.07 -18.48 -10.58
N ILE A 124 -6.07 -17.80 -9.99
CA ILE A 124 -6.96 -18.39 -8.98
C ILE A 124 -8.20 -18.97 -9.66
N THR A 125 -7.97 -19.85 -10.63
CA THR A 125 -8.94 -20.92 -10.90
C THR A 125 -8.23 -22.21 -10.53
N THR A 126 -8.61 -22.71 -9.35
CA THR A 126 -8.49 -24.13 -8.98
C THR A 126 -7.05 -24.60 -8.73
N ASP A 127 -6.55 -24.29 -7.53
CA ASP A 127 -5.89 -25.23 -6.60
C ASP A 127 -5.09 -24.38 -5.58
N GLU A 128 -5.78 -23.82 -4.58
CA GLU A 128 -5.14 -23.66 -3.28
C GLU A 128 -4.91 -25.08 -2.78
N ASP A 129 -3.75 -25.63 -3.11
CA ASP A 129 -3.29 -26.89 -2.55
C ASP A 129 -3.08 -26.66 -1.05
N PRO A 130 -3.94 -27.19 -0.15
CA PRO A 130 -3.75 -27.03 1.30
C PRO A 130 -2.40 -27.61 1.75
N GLN A 131 -1.74 -28.40 0.89
CA GLN A 131 -0.42 -28.96 1.11
C GLN A 131 0.71 -27.92 0.91
N ALA A 132 0.51 -26.89 0.08
CA ALA A 132 1.48 -25.80 -0.09
C ALA A 132 1.54 -24.88 1.14
N ASP A 133 0.38 -24.58 1.75
CA ASP A 133 0.31 -23.84 3.02
C ASP A 133 0.86 -24.66 4.20
N GLU A 134 0.65 -25.99 4.19
CA GLU A 134 1.20 -26.90 5.21
C GLU A 134 2.72 -27.07 5.08
N ASP A 135 3.25 -27.15 3.86
CA ASP A 135 4.68 -27.23 3.60
C ASP A 135 5.38 -25.88 3.80
N MET A 136 4.69 -24.75 3.60
CA MET A 136 5.18 -23.41 3.94
C MET A 136 5.31 -23.20 5.46
N ARG A 137 4.38 -23.73 6.27
CA ARG A 137 4.51 -23.72 7.74
C ARG A 137 5.64 -24.62 8.26
N LYS A 138 6.19 -25.49 7.41
CA LYS A 138 7.36 -26.33 7.72
C LYS A 138 8.68 -25.68 7.27
N ASP A 139 8.66 -24.56 6.54
CA ASP A 139 9.87 -23.80 6.26
C ASP A 139 10.28 -23.02 7.52
N GLU A 140 11.23 -23.60 8.27
CA GLU A 140 11.79 -23.01 9.50
C GLU A 140 12.24 -21.55 9.28
N ARG A 141 12.72 -21.19 8.08
CA ARG A 141 13.17 -19.82 7.79
C ARG A 141 12.02 -18.84 7.69
N TYR A 142 10.89 -19.28 7.12
CA TYR A 142 9.68 -18.47 7.05
C TYR A 142 9.07 -18.28 8.43
N VAL A 143 9.09 -19.31 9.28
CA VAL A 143 8.64 -19.22 10.67
C VAL A 143 9.49 -18.19 11.43
N ASP A 144 10.82 -18.28 11.37
CA ASP A 144 11.74 -17.33 12.01
C ASP A 144 11.51 -15.89 11.52
N PHE A 145 11.30 -15.73 10.20
CA PHE A 145 10.99 -14.44 9.58
C PHE A 145 9.68 -13.87 10.12
N TYR A 146 8.61 -14.67 10.13
CA TYR A 146 7.30 -14.26 10.60
C TYR A 146 7.32 -13.90 12.08
N GLU A 147 7.96 -14.73 12.93
CA GLU A 147 8.08 -14.45 14.35
C GLU A 147 8.87 -13.16 14.61
N THR A 148 9.97 -12.94 13.88
CA THR A 148 10.76 -11.70 13.99
C THR A 148 9.91 -10.48 13.62
N TYR A 149 9.15 -10.56 12.52
CA TYR A 149 8.24 -9.50 12.11
C TYR A 149 7.16 -9.24 13.17
N ALA A 150 6.44 -10.28 13.60
CA ALA A 150 5.33 -10.15 14.54
C ALA A 150 5.80 -9.58 15.89
N ASN A 151 6.90 -10.12 16.43
CA ASN A 151 7.49 -9.64 17.67
C ASN A 151 7.88 -8.16 17.59
N GLU A 152 8.39 -7.70 16.45
CA GLU A 152 8.76 -6.30 16.27
C GLU A 152 7.53 -5.38 16.16
N VAL A 153 6.47 -5.82 15.48
CA VAL A 153 5.19 -5.08 15.47
C VAL A 153 4.61 -4.98 16.89
N HIS A 154 4.66 -6.06 17.67
CA HIS A 154 4.28 -6.04 19.08
C HIS A 154 5.12 -5.05 19.89
N ARG A 155 6.45 -5.09 19.74
CA ARG A 155 7.38 -4.19 20.42
C ARG A 155 7.08 -2.72 20.10
N ILE A 156 6.94 -2.37 18.82
CA ILE A 156 6.67 -1.00 18.36
C ILE A 156 5.29 -0.53 18.82
N SER A 157 4.28 -1.41 18.79
CA SER A 157 2.92 -1.07 19.22
C SER A 157 2.77 -0.92 20.74
N GLY A 158 3.73 -1.40 21.53
CA GLY A 158 3.64 -1.46 22.98
C GLY A 158 2.55 -2.42 23.49
N LYS A 159 2.00 -3.27 22.62
CA LYS A 159 0.97 -4.25 22.97
C LYS A 159 1.62 -5.58 23.34
N SER A 160 1.01 -6.29 24.29
CA SER A 160 1.46 -7.63 24.67
C SER A 160 1.50 -8.56 23.45
N VAL A 161 2.51 -9.43 23.40
CA VAL A 161 2.66 -10.52 22.39
C VAL A 161 1.44 -11.44 22.38
N SER A 162 0.67 -11.47 23.47
CA SER A 162 -0.56 -12.25 23.61
C SER A 162 -1.81 -11.59 23.02
N ASP A 163 -1.73 -10.44 22.34
CA ASP A 163 -2.88 -9.80 21.69
C ASP A 163 -3.15 -10.46 20.31
N PRO A 164 -4.21 -11.28 20.17
CA PRO A 164 -4.49 -12.02 18.94
C PRO A 164 -4.85 -11.10 17.76
N ARG A 165 -5.07 -9.81 17.98
CA ARG A 165 -5.34 -8.83 16.92
C ARG A 165 -4.09 -8.44 16.15
N VAL A 166 -2.90 -8.75 16.67
CA VAL A 166 -1.62 -8.43 16.02
C VAL A 166 -1.10 -9.58 15.15
N THR A 167 -1.43 -10.83 15.51
CA THR A 167 -1.12 -12.01 14.69
C THR A 167 -2.00 -12.11 13.43
N ASP A 168 -3.12 -11.40 13.38
CA ASP A 168 -4.07 -11.34 12.26
C ASP A 168 -3.81 -10.15 11.29
N LEU A 169 -2.65 -9.48 11.41
CA LEU A 169 -2.41 -8.16 10.81
C LEU A 169 -2.09 -8.14 9.31
N MET A 170 -1.85 -9.29 8.68
CA MET A 170 -1.62 -9.37 7.24
C MET A 170 -2.12 -10.68 6.67
N GLU A 171 -2.71 -10.61 5.46
CA GLU A 171 -2.89 -11.76 4.58
C GLU A 171 -1.54 -12.52 4.46
N HIS A 172 -1.54 -13.85 4.45
CA HIS A 172 -0.29 -14.64 4.44
C HIS A 172 0.60 -14.35 3.21
N GLU A 173 -0.02 -13.95 2.10
CA GLU A 173 0.60 -13.79 0.79
C GLU A 173 1.63 -12.62 0.71
N PRO A 174 1.37 -11.38 1.16
CA PRO A 174 2.37 -10.32 1.14
C PRO A 174 3.59 -10.56 2.06
N LEU A 175 3.40 -11.20 3.21
CA LEU A 175 4.50 -11.57 4.11
C LEU A 175 5.39 -12.66 3.51
N HIS A 176 4.77 -13.66 2.87
CA HIS A 176 5.50 -14.71 2.17
C HIS A 176 6.30 -14.16 0.99
N ARG A 177 5.73 -13.24 0.22
CA ARG A 177 6.46 -12.53 -0.83
C ARG A 177 7.65 -11.75 -0.26
N ALA A 178 7.46 -11.02 0.83
CA ALA A 178 8.54 -10.27 1.47
C ALA A 178 9.68 -11.19 1.94
N HIS A 179 9.35 -12.37 2.49
CA HIS A 179 10.33 -13.40 2.82
C HIS A 179 11.08 -13.89 1.57
N THR A 180 10.35 -14.21 0.49
CA THR A 180 10.93 -14.71 -0.77
C THR A 180 11.84 -13.67 -1.43
N ASP A 181 11.46 -12.40 -1.36
CA ASP A 181 12.22 -11.26 -1.87
C ASP A 181 13.41 -10.88 -0.97
N GLY A 182 13.60 -11.57 0.17
CA GLY A 182 14.71 -11.33 1.10
C GLY A 182 14.62 -9.98 1.82
N ILE A 183 13.41 -9.44 2.00
CA ILE A 183 13.19 -8.18 2.73
C ILE A 183 13.53 -8.41 4.22
N ASP A 184 14.12 -7.42 4.88
CA ASP A 184 14.37 -7.50 6.34
C ASP A 184 13.02 -7.46 7.11
N PRO A 185 12.69 -8.48 7.94
CA PRO A 185 11.43 -8.52 8.69
C PRO A 185 11.27 -7.33 9.65
N LEU A 186 12.37 -6.82 10.21
CA LEU A 186 12.34 -5.68 11.12
C LEU A 186 12.04 -4.37 10.38
N LEU A 187 12.53 -4.25 9.15
CA LEU A 187 12.19 -3.13 8.28
C LEU A 187 10.72 -3.19 7.86
N LEU A 188 10.25 -4.39 7.49
CA LEU A 188 8.85 -4.61 7.13
C LEU A 188 7.91 -4.26 8.28
N ALA A 189 8.24 -4.65 9.51
CA ALA A 189 7.50 -4.29 10.71
C ALA A 189 7.45 -2.76 10.93
N ALA A 190 8.59 -2.07 10.85
CA ALA A 190 8.65 -0.63 11.01
C ALA A 190 7.82 0.10 9.93
N LYS A 191 7.86 -0.38 8.68
CA LYS A 191 7.04 0.15 7.59
C LYS A 191 5.54 -0.08 7.86
N TYR A 192 5.17 -1.29 8.22
CA TYR A 192 3.80 -1.64 8.56
C TYR A 192 3.24 -0.72 9.66
N CYS A 193 4.00 -0.56 10.75
CA CYS A 193 3.63 0.31 11.86
C CYS A 193 3.47 1.77 11.42
N HIS A 194 4.40 2.29 10.62
CA HIS A 194 4.32 3.65 10.08
C HIS A 194 3.07 3.86 9.20
N ASP A 195 2.79 2.92 8.30
CA ASP A 195 1.64 2.98 7.39
C ASP A 195 0.31 2.91 8.17
N HIS A 196 0.27 2.18 9.29
CA HIS A 196 -0.90 2.04 10.17
C HIS A 196 -0.94 3.03 11.34
N LYS A 197 -0.06 4.04 11.35
CA LYS A 197 0.02 5.06 12.42
C LYS A 197 0.24 4.48 13.83
N ILE A 198 0.93 3.34 13.90
CA ILE A 198 1.47 2.75 15.12
C ILE A 198 2.85 3.38 15.33
N ILE A 199 2.95 4.26 16.32
CA ILE A 199 4.14 5.09 16.54
C ILE A 199 4.90 4.59 17.77
N GLU A 200 6.17 4.25 17.57
CA GLU A 200 7.12 4.10 18.68
C GLU A 200 7.47 5.49 19.23
N LYS A 201 7.25 5.69 20.53
CA LYS A 201 7.52 6.97 21.18
C LYS A 201 8.94 7.02 21.73
N PHE A 202 9.68 8.04 21.31
CA PHE A 202 10.97 8.41 21.88
C PHE A 202 10.78 9.61 22.81
N ALA A 203 11.49 9.63 23.93
CA ALA A 203 11.33 10.67 24.96
C ALA A 203 11.84 12.04 24.48
N ASP A 204 12.88 12.02 23.66
CA ASP A 204 13.58 13.20 23.16
C ASP A 204 14.33 12.89 21.86
N TYR A 205 14.88 13.92 21.23
CA TYR A 205 15.65 13.79 20.00
C TYR A 205 16.92 12.94 20.20
N GLU A 206 17.56 13.01 21.36
CA GLU A 206 18.81 12.28 21.64
C GLU A 206 18.57 10.75 21.68
N SER A 207 17.50 10.32 22.33
CA SER A 207 17.08 8.91 22.35
C SER A 207 16.68 8.42 20.95
N TYR A 208 16.00 9.25 20.17
CA TYR A 208 15.71 8.97 18.76
C TYR A 208 16.98 8.84 17.92
N TYR A 209 17.93 9.77 18.06
CA TYR A 209 19.19 9.79 17.32
C TYR A 209 20.05 8.58 17.66
N ALA A 210 20.11 8.18 18.94
CA ALA A 210 20.80 6.97 19.37
C ALA A 210 20.21 5.72 18.71
N ALA A 211 18.88 5.60 18.66
CA ALA A 211 18.20 4.51 17.97
C ALA A 211 18.47 4.52 16.46
N PHE A 212 18.43 5.70 15.83
CA PHE A 212 18.81 5.88 14.42
C PHE A 212 20.25 5.41 14.16
N ALA A 213 21.21 5.78 15.02
CA ALA A 213 22.61 5.41 14.86
C ALA A 213 22.80 3.89 14.98
N GLN A 214 22.06 3.24 15.88
CA GLN A 214 22.05 1.79 16.02
C GLN A 214 21.44 1.10 14.79
N GLU A 215 20.32 1.60 14.27
CA GLU A 215 19.71 1.06 13.05
C GLU A 215 20.62 1.26 11.83
N LEU A 216 21.30 2.39 11.73
CA LEU A 216 22.26 2.67 10.66
C LEU A 216 23.46 1.71 10.68
N ARG A 217 23.87 1.24 11.87
CA ARG A 217 24.96 0.26 12.00
C ARG A 217 24.66 -1.03 11.22
N ARG A 218 23.39 -1.43 11.11
CA ARG A 218 22.97 -2.66 10.40
C ARG A 218 23.36 -2.66 8.92
N PHE A 219 23.44 -1.49 8.31
CA PHE A 219 23.78 -1.35 6.90
C PHE A 219 25.29 -1.22 6.65
N SER A 220 26.06 -0.90 7.68
CA SER A 220 27.50 -0.65 7.56
C SER A 220 28.33 -1.92 7.67
N ALA A 221 29.25 -2.13 6.73
CA ALA A 221 30.14 -3.30 6.71
C ALA A 221 31.15 -3.29 7.87
N ASN A 222 31.59 -2.10 8.31
CA ASN A 222 32.55 -1.96 9.40
C ASN A 222 32.36 -0.67 10.22
N ALA A 223 33.05 -0.58 11.36
CA ALA A 223 32.94 0.54 12.28
C ALA A 223 33.42 1.88 11.69
N SER A 224 34.41 1.85 10.79
CA SER A 224 34.92 3.06 10.14
C SER A 224 33.89 3.65 9.18
N GLU A 225 33.22 2.80 8.41
CA GLU A 225 32.15 3.19 7.50
C GLU A 225 30.95 3.76 8.29
N HIS A 226 30.54 3.07 9.36
CA HIS A 226 29.49 3.56 10.25
C HIS A 226 29.78 4.95 10.82
N ALA A 227 31.00 5.15 11.34
CA ALA A 227 31.42 6.45 11.85
C ALA A 227 31.44 7.52 10.74
N GLY A 228 31.90 7.16 9.54
CA GLY A 228 31.90 8.05 8.38
C GLY A 228 30.49 8.40 7.86
N TRP A 229 29.52 7.50 8.02
CA TRP A 229 28.11 7.75 7.73
C TRP A 229 27.47 8.65 8.77
N LEU A 230 27.70 8.40 10.06
CA LEU A 230 27.20 9.25 11.14
C LEU A 230 27.74 10.69 11.04
N ALA A 231 29.01 10.86 10.70
CA ALA A 231 29.60 12.19 10.50
C ALA A 231 28.97 12.97 9.33
N ARG A 232 28.42 12.27 8.32
CA ARG A 232 27.70 12.86 7.19
C ARG A 232 26.21 13.03 7.43
N ALA A 233 25.69 12.47 8.52
CA ALA A 233 24.27 12.49 8.80
C ALA A 233 23.84 13.92 9.16
N HIS A 234 23.03 14.54 8.30
CA HIS A 234 22.59 15.92 8.50
C HIS A 234 21.60 15.99 9.68
N PRO A 235 21.92 16.69 10.78
CA PRO A 235 21.06 16.75 11.95
C PRO A 235 19.64 17.27 11.63
N ASN A 236 19.53 18.22 10.70
CA ASN A 236 18.24 18.79 10.28
C ASN A 236 17.30 17.76 9.65
N LEU A 237 17.83 16.79 8.89
CA LEU A 237 17.02 15.74 8.26
C LEU A 237 16.47 14.80 9.34
N ILE A 238 17.33 14.42 10.28
CA ILE A 238 16.98 13.49 11.36
C ILE A 238 15.99 14.16 12.33
N ASP A 239 16.21 15.43 12.66
CA ASP A 239 15.29 16.23 13.49
C ASP A 239 13.92 16.41 12.83
N SER A 240 13.89 16.64 11.50
CA SER A 240 12.63 16.66 10.75
C SER A 240 11.88 15.33 10.83
N ASN A 241 12.58 14.20 10.68
CA ASN A 241 11.97 12.87 10.75
C ASN A 241 11.48 12.53 12.16
N PHE A 242 12.23 12.94 13.19
CA PHE A 242 11.80 12.84 14.58
C PHE A 242 10.49 13.61 14.82
N LYS A 243 10.41 14.87 14.37
CA LYS A 243 9.19 15.70 14.48
C LYS A 243 7.98 15.17 13.70
N GLN A 244 8.21 14.31 12.71
CA GLN A 244 7.18 13.67 11.90
C GLN A 244 6.83 12.26 12.39
N ASP A 245 7.34 11.84 13.54
CA ASP A 245 7.12 10.51 14.11
C ASP A 245 7.51 9.37 13.14
N ILE A 246 8.55 9.59 12.31
CA ILE A 246 9.08 8.56 11.41
C ILE A 246 10.00 7.64 12.20
N HIS A 247 9.73 6.33 12.15
CA HIS A 247 10.53 5.33 12.87
C HIS A 247 12.04 5.41 12.50
N PRO A 248 12.97 5.35 13.48
CA PRO A 248 14.41 5.51 13.22
C PRO A 248 14.97 4.55 12.17
N ARG A 249 14.47 3.31 12.12
CA ARG A 249 14.83 2.31 11.09
C ARG A 249 14.53 2.76 9.66
N LEU A 250 13.40 3.43 9.42
CA LEU A 250 13.04 3.96 8.11
C LEU A 250 13.92 5.16 7.74
N THR A 251 14.25 5.99 8.74
CA THR A 251 15.21 7.09 8.60
C THR A 251 16.61 6.57 8.26
N ALA A 252 17.07 5.52 8.93
CA ALA A 252 18.36 4.88 8.68
C ALA A 252 18.45 4.29 7.26
N LEU A 253 17.41 3.59 6.81
CA LEU A 253 17.33 3.08 5.44
C LEU A 253 17.38 4.21 4.41
N SER A 254 16.57 5.24 4.59
CA SER A 254 16.51 6.39 3.66
C SER A 254 17.86 7.10 3.57
N PHE A 255 18.54 7.25 4.71
CA PHE A 255 19.88 7.82 4.76
C PHE A 255 20.92 6.92 4.07
N HIS A 256 20.86 5.60 4.31
CA HIS A 256 21.73 4.63 3.65
C HIS A 256 21.62 4.70 2.11
N HIS A 257 20.39 4.77 1.56
CA HIS A 257 20.19 4.96 0.12
C HIS A 257 20.83 6.27 -0.38
N LEU A 258 20.63 7.37 0.34
CA LEU A 258 21.20 8.66 -0.03
C LEU A 258 22.74 8.63 -0.10
N VAL A 259 23.41 7.99 0.86
CA VAL A 259 24.88 7.93 0.87
C VAL A 259 25.45 6.94 -0.14
N THR A 260 24.72 5.87 -0.48
CA THR A 260 25.16 4.85 -1.46
C THR A 260 24.90 5.27 -2.91
N GLU A 261 23.80 5.96 -3.19
CA GLU A 261 23.52 6.55 -4.50
C GLU A 261 24.54 7.65 -4.86
N GLN A 262 24.99 8.43 -3.88
CA GLN A 262 26.05 9.45 -4.07
C GLN A 262 27.44 8.87 -4.39
N HIS A 263 27.69 7.58 -4.15
CA HIS A 263 28.96 6.93 -4.48
C HIS A 263 28.94 6.21 -5.85
N SER A 264 27.78 6.15 -6.50
CA SER A 264 27.57 5.47 -7.79
C SER A 264 27.50 6.43 -8.98
N ALA A 265 27.63 7.74 -8.74
CA ALA A 265 27.63 8.82 -9.73
C ALA A 265 28.99 9.52 -9.76
#